data_AF-A0A3D6DZC5-F1
#
_entry.id   AF-A0A3D6DZC5-F1
#
_cell.length_a   1.000
_cell.length_b   1.000
_cell.length_c   1.000
_cell.angle_alpha   90.00
_cell.angle_beta   90.00
_cell.angle_gamma   90.00
#
_symmetry.space_group_name_H-M   'P 1'
#
loop_
_entity.id
_entity.type
_entity.pdbx_description
1 polymer ?
#
loop_
_entity_poly.entity_id
_entity_poly.type
_entity_poly.pdbx_seq_one_letter_code
_entity_poly.pdbx_strand_id
1 'polypeptide(L)'
;INLDVTRSSTAKGETLLDTVDNLVAMHADMFVVRHAASGAPHLIADHLRRVGRNDVHVVNAGDGRHAHPTQGLLDMYTIRHYKQEFTNLVVAVVGDILHSRVARSDINALSTLGAAEIRAVGPQTLLPTAIERMGVRVCHDLREGLRDCDVVIMLRLQNERMNGALLPSAREYFHCYGLTPAM
;
A
#
# COMPACT_ATOMS: atom_id res chain seq x y z
N ILE A 1 -1.18 -10.49 22.20
CA ILE A 1 0.26 -10.84 22.27
C ILE A 1 0.97 -10.16 21.11
N ASN A 2 2.12 -9.50 21.33
CA ASN A 2 2.92 -8.94 20.24
C ASN A 2 4.11 -9.85 20.00
N LEU A 3 4.32 -10.23 18.74
CA LEU A 3 5.34 -11.20 18.36
C LEU A 3 6.13 -10.64 17.17
N ASP A 4 7.42 -10.42 17.38
CA ASP A 4 8.33 -10.07 16.30
C ASP A 4 8.89 -11.37 15.70
N VAL A 5 8.31 -11.79 14.57
CA VAL A 5 8.64 -13.06 13.90
C VAL A 5 10.14 -13.17 13.59
N THR A 6 10.84 -12.05 13.37
CA THR A 6 12.29 -12.05 13.13
C THR A 6 13.11 -12.33 14.39
N ARG A 7 12.56 -12.07 15.58
CA ARG A 7 13.21 -12.31 16.88
C ARG A 7 12.73 -13.55 17.60
N SER A 8 11.51 -14.03 17.36
CA SER A 8 10.88 -15.02 18.26
C SER A 8 10.92 -16.47 17.77
N SER A 9 10.93 -16.74 16.45
CA SER A 9 10.59 -18.09 15.96
C SER A 9 11.37 -18.56 14.72
N THR A 10 11.64 -17.69 13.73
CA THR A 10 12.43 -18.10 12.54
C THR A 10 13.88 -18.46 12.88
N ALA A 11 14.41 -18.00 14.01
CA ALA A 11 15.75 -18.37 14.49
C ALA A 11 15.90 -19.85 14.86
N LYS A 12 14.79 -20.60 15.02
CA LYS A 12 14.79 -22.04 15.37
C LYS A 12 14.34 -22.97 14.22
N GLY A 13 14.16 -22.44 13.01
CA GLY A 13 13.73 -23.24 11.85
C GLY A 13 12.23 -23.54 11.78
N GLU A 14 11.43 -22.90 12.63
CA GLU A 14 9.96 -23.00 12.62
C GLU A 14 9.39 -22.22 11.42
N THR A 15 8.44 -22.81 10.70
CA THR A 15 7.80 -22.14 9.56
C THR A 15 6.78 -21.10 10.05
N LEU A 16 6.41 -20.16 9.18
CA LEU A 16 5.35 -19.19 9.47
C LEU A 16 4.03 -19.87 9.88
N LEU A 17 3.70 -21.00 9.24
CA LEU A 17 2.45 -21.72 9.50
C LEU A 17 2.49 -22.49 10.82
N ASP A 18 3.64 -23.07 11.18
CA ASP A 18 3.82 -23.70 12.50
C ASP A 18 3.62 -22.68 13.63
N THR A 19 4.14 -21.46 13.47
CA THR A 19 3.92 -20.37 14.45
C THR A 19 2.45 -19.97 14.54
N VAL A 20 1.73 -19.96 13.42
CA VAL A 20 0.28 -19.72 13.41
C VAL A 20 -0.43 -20.82 14.17
N ASP A 21 -0.15 -22.09 13.87
CA ASP A 21 -0.81 -23.24 14.52
C ASP A 21 -0.54 -23.26 16.03
N ASN A 22 0.67 -22.90 16.46
CA ASN A 22 1.03 -22.75 17.87
C ASN A 22 0.20 -21.65 18.55
N LEU A 23 0.08 -20.46 17.94
CA LEU A 23 -0.70 -19.35 18.50
C LEU A 23 -2.20 -19.65 18.52
N VAL A 24 -2.69 -20.38 17.52
CA VAL A 24 -4.06 -20.88 17.43
C VAL A 24 -4.35 -21.89 18.56
N ALA A 25 -3.41 -22.80 18.85
CA ALA A 25 -3.51 -23.72 19.98
C ALA A 25 -3.51 -22.98 21.33
N MET A 26 -2.83 -21.84 21.41
CA MET A 26 -2.88 -20.90 22.54
C MET A 26 -4.13 -20.01 22.56
N HIS A 27 -5.13 -20.30 21.73
CA HIS A 27 -6.44 -19.63 21.68
C HIS A 27 -6.37 -18.19 21.13
N ALA A 28 -5.53 -17.95 20.12
CA ALA A 28 -5.60 -16.72 19.35
C ALA A 28 -6.81 -16.73 18.39
N ASP A 29 -7.67 -15.72 18.49
CA ASP A 29 -8.86 -15.56 17.63
C ASP A 29 -8.61 -14.67 16.40
N MET A 30 -7.50 -13.92 16.38
CA MET A 30 -7.17 -13.03 15.28
C MET A 30 -5.67 -12.82 15.13
N PHE A 31 -5.22 -12.70 13.88
CA PHE A 31 -3.88 -12.29 13.50
C PHE A 31 -3.89 -10.95 12.79
N VAL A 32 -3.17 -9.98 13.33
CA VAL A 32 -2.83 -8.74 12.62
C VAL A 32 -1.41 -8.89 12.07
N VAL A 33 -1.31 -9.08 10.76
CA VAL A 33 -0.08 -9.55 10.11
C VAL A 33 0.57 -8.42 9.33
N ARG A 34 1.79 -8.07 9.70
CA ARG A 34 2.69 -7.26 8.88
C ARG A 34 3.90 -8.11 8.50
N HIS A 35 4.15 -8.27 7.20
CA HIS A 35 5.18 -9.17 6.71
C HIS A 35 5.94 -8.60 5.50
N ALA A 36 7.21 -8.98 5.33
CA ALA A 36 8.04 -8.49 4.23
C ALA A 36 7.66 -9.12 2.88
N ALA A 37 7.24 -10.39 2.88
CA ALA A 37 6.77 -11.07 1.69
C ALA A 37 5.30 -10.74 1.39
N SER A 38 5.03 -10.38 0.13
CA SER A 38 3.67 -10.24 -0.41
C SER A 38 2.92 -11.57 -0.31
N GLY A 39 1.64 -11.53 0.06
CA GLY A 39 0.77 -12.72 0.14
C GLY A 39 0.84 -13.49 1.46
N ALA A 40 1.73 -13.14 2.40
CA ALA A 40 1.82 -13.86 3.67
C ALA A 40 0.50 -13.86 4.48
N PRO A 41 -0.25 -12.75 4.62
CA PRO A 41 -1.56 -12.78 5.29
C PRO A 41 -2.57 -13.67 4.55
N HIS A 42 -2.51 -13.72 3.22
CA HIS A 42 -3.38 -14.58 2.42
C HIS A 42 -3.04 -16.06 2.62
N LEU A 43 -1.76 -16.40 2.67
CA LEU A 43 -1.28 -17.75 2.95
C LEU A 43 -1.76 -18.24 4.33
N ILE A 44 -1.69 -17.37 5.35
CA ILE A 44 -2.18 -17.67 6.70
C ILE A 44 -3.70 -17.90 6.66
N ALA A 45 -4.45 -16.99 6.03
CA ALA A 45 -5.91 -17.12 5.92
C ALA A 45 -6.34 -18.40 5.17
N ASP A 46 -5.60 -18.79 4.12
CA ASP A 46 -5.86 -20.02 3.38
C ASP A 46 -5.50 -21.27 4.19
N HIS A 47 -4.38 -21.25 4.92
CA HIS A 47 -4.01 -22.33 5.84
C HIS A 47 -5.07 -22.55 6.91
N LEU A 48 -5.52 -21.50 7.61
CA LEU A 48 -6.56 -21.57 8.64
C LEU A 48 -7.85 -22.19 8.08
N ARG A 49 -8.26 -21.81 6.86
CA ARG A 49 -9.40 -22.44 6.17
C ARG A 49 -9.17 -23.93 5.91
N ARG A 50 -7.99 -24.33 5.44
CA ARG A 50 -7.65 -25.74 5.16
C ARG A 50 -7.64 -26.61 6.42
N VAL A 51 -7.22 -26.08 7.56
CA VAL A 51 -7.19 -26.81 8.85
C VAL A 51 -8.48 -26.68 9.67
N GLY A 52 -9.54 -26.09 9.10
CA GLY A 52 -10.86 -26.01 9.72
C GLY A 52 -11.04 -24.91 10.78
N ARG A 53 -10.14 -23.93 10.85
CA ARG A 53 -10.17 -22.81 11.80
C ARG A 53 -10.80 -21.55 11.20
N ASN A 54 -12.08 -21.65 10.84
CA ASN A 54 -12.85 -20.53 10.26
C ASN A 54 -13.24 -19.45 11.29
N ASP A 55 -13.07 -19.75 12.56
CA ASP A 55 -13.25 -18.86 13.71
C ASP A 55 -12.12 -17.83 13.87
N VAL A 56 -10.97 -18.07 13.25
CA VAL A 56 -9.78 -17.22 13.39
C VAL A 56 -9.65 -16.26 12.20
N HIS A 57 -9.53 -14.96 12.49
CA HIS A 57 -9.52 -13.92 11.47
C HIS A 57 -8.11 -13.39 11.18
N VAL A 58 -7.86 -12.94 9.93
CA VAL A 58 -6.57 -12.39 9.52
C VAL A 58 -6.75 -10.98 8.97
N VAL A 59 -6.04 -10.02 9.56
CA VAL A 59 -5.99 -8.63 9.13
C VAL A 59 -4.62 -8.34 8.53
N ASN A 60 -4.58 -7.90 7.27
CA ASN A 60 -3.35 -7.47 6.62
C ASN A 60 -2.99 -6.05 7.07
N ALA A 61 -1.95 -5.93 7.91
CA ALA A 61 -1.35 -4.66 8.34
C ALA A 61 -0.16 -4.24 7.46
N GLY A 62 0.01 -4.87 6.30
CA GLY A 62 1.00 -4.56 5.29
C GLY A 62 1.82 -5.78 4.88
N ASP A 63 1.76 -6.16 3.59
CA ASP A 63 2.53 -7.27 3.03
C ASP A 63 3.41 -6.81 1.85
N GLY A 64 4.73 -6.76 2.09
CA GLY A 64 5.71 -6.36 1.09
C GLY A 64 5.36 -5.05 0.37
N ARG A 65 5.23 -5.14 -0.97
CA ARG A 65 4.81 -4.07 -1.88
C ARG A 65 3.37 -4.26 -2.39
N HIS A 66 2.65 -5.26 -1.86
CA HIS A 66 1.37 -5.69 -2.40
C HIS A 66 0.20 -4.87 -1.87
N ALA A 67 -0.05 -4.85 -0.55
CA ALA A 67 -1.19 -4.12 -0.01
C ALA A 67 -0.94 -3.59 1.41
N HIS A 68 -1.64 -2.50 1.75
CA HIS A 68 -1.86 -2.06 3.13
C HIS A 68 -3.32 -1.65 3.30
N PRO A 69 -4.27 -2.62 3.33
CA PRO A 69 -5.71 -2.32 3.25
C PRO A 69 -6.20 -1.37 4.33
N THR A 70 -5.70 -1.51 5.57
CA THR A 70 -6.09 -0.64 6.68
C THR A 70 -5.66 0.81 6.50
N GLN A 71 -4.50 1.06 5.87
CA GLN A 71 -4.05 2.42 5.53
C GLN A 71 -4.93 2.98 4.42
N GLY A 72 -5.20 2.22 3.36
CA GLY A 72 -6.09 2.69 2.29
C GLY A 72 -7.50 2.98 2.78
N LEU A 73 -8.03 2.18 3.71
CA LEU A 73 -9.32 2.47 4.36
C LEU A 73 -9.29 3.76 5.18
N LEU A 74 -8.19 4.05 5.88
CA LEU A 74 -8.01 5.30 6.63
C LEU A 74 -7.95 6.50 5.67
N ASP A 75 -7.26 6.36 4.54
CA ASP A 75 -7.13 7.41 3.54
C ASP A 75 -8.50 7.68 2.87
N MET A 76 -9.26 6.62 2.53
CA MET A 76 -10.62 6.76 2.00
C MET A 76 -11.58 7.36 3.03
N TYR A 77 -11.48 6.95 4.29
CA TYR A 77 -12.26 7.55 5.38
C TYR A 77 -12.01 9.06 5.47
N THR A 78 -10.73 9.46 5.40
CA THR A 78 -10.34 10.87 5.44
C THR A 78 -10.89 11.64 4.25
N ILE A 79 -10.76 11.11 3.03
CA ILE A 79 -11.33 11.73 1.82
C ILE A 79 -12.83 11.88 1.97
N ARG A 80 -13.55 10.82 2.35
CA ARG A 80 -15.00 10.85 2.55
C ARG A 80 -15.41 11.86 3.62
N HIS A 81 -14.66 11.98 4.71
CA HIS A 81 -14.96 12.96 5.76
C HIS A 81 -14.98 14.41 5.20
N TYR A 82 -14.02 14.77 4.35
CA TYR A 82 -13.89 16.14 3.83
C TYR A 82 -14.61 16.38 2.51
N LYS A 83 -14.73 15.38 1.65
CA LYS A 83 -15.27 15.48 0.28
C LYS A 83 -16.63 14.80 0.10
N GLN A 84 -17.05 14.00 1.07
CA GLN A 84 -18.28 13.19 1.05
C GLN A 84 -18.24 12.08 -0.01
N GLU A 85 -18.63 12.38 -1.24
CA GLU A 85 -18.74 11.42 -2.33
C GLU A 85 -17.49 11.40 -3.22
N PHE A 86 -17.19 10.24 -3.79
CA PHE A 86 -16.01 10.04 -4.63
C PHE A 86 -16.27 10.33 -6.11
N THR A 87 -17.52 10.25 -6.58
CA THR A 87 -17.89 10.19 -8.01
C THR A 87 -17.46 11.39 -8.86
N ASN A 88 -17.15 12.52 -8.24
CA ASN A 88 -16.71 13.73 -8.92
C ASN A 88 -15.26 14.11 -8.60
N LEU A 89 -14.55 13.27 -7.83
CA LEU A 89 -13.21 13.61 -7.35
C LEU A 89 -12.13 13.23 -8.37
N VAL A 90 -11.27 14.20 -8.64
CA VAL A 90 -9.97 13.99 -9.28
C VAL A 90 -8.93 13.81 -8.19
N VAL A 91 -8.30 12.63 -8.12
CA VAL A 91 -7.31 12.30 -7.08
C VAL A 91 -5.94 12.07 -7.69
N ALA A 92 -4.92 12.79 -7.24
CA ALA A 92 -3.53 12.62 -7.64
C ALA A 92 -2.75 11.86 -6.57
N VAL A 93 -2.18 10.71 -6.94
CA VAL A 93 -1.23 9.95 -6.13
C VAL A 93 0.17 10.26 -6.63
N VAL A 94 0.98 10.90 -5.80
CA VAL A 94 2.27 11.48 -6.21
C VAL A 94 3.43 10.75 -5.55
N GLY A 95 4.32 10.20 -6.36
CA GLY A 95 5.66 9.80 -5.94
C GLY A 95 6.04 8.35 -6.23
N ASP A 96 6.58 7.66 -5.22
CA ASP A 96 7.12 6.29 -5.37
C ASP A 96 6.03 5.21 -5.43
N ILE A 97 5.29 5.17 -6.53
CA ILE A 97 4.17 4.23 -6.71
C ILE A 97 4.66 2.80 -6.94
N LEU A 98 5.82 2.63 -7.59
CA LEU A 98 6.46 1.33 -7.85
C LEU A 98 6.69 0.53 -6.57
N HIS A 99 7.00 1.20 -5.46
CA HIS A 99 7.34 0.56 -4.19
C HIS A 99 6.25 0.67 -3.12
N SER A 100 5.18 1.42 -3.40
CA SER A 100 4.16 1.77 -2.40
C SER A 100 2.99 0.80 -2.40
N ARG A 101 2.95 -0.03 -1.35
CA ARG A 101 1.75 -0.82 -1.01
C ARG A 101 0.54 0.04 -0.65
N VAL A 102 0.76 1.29 -0.21
CA VAL A 102 -0.30 2.26 0.10
C VAL A 102 -0.93 2.75 -1.20
N ALA A 103 -0.12 3.19 -2.17
CA ALA A 103 -0.60 3.64 -3.48
C ALA A 103 -1.44 2.58 -4.18
N ARG A 104 -1.01 1.32 -4.14
CA ARG A 104 -1.76 0.21 -4.72
C ARG A 104 -3.10 -0.03 -4.00
N SER A 105 -3.14 0.07 -2.68
CA SER A 105 -4.39 -0.02 -1.91
C SER A 105 -5.32 1.16 -2.20
N ASP A 106 -4.79 2.38 -2.30
CA ASP A 106 -5.57 3.59 -2.57
C ASP A 106 -6.16 3.57 -3.97
N ILE A 107 -5.37 3.26 -5.00
CA ILE A 107 -5.85 3.19 -6.40
C ILE A 107 -6.99 2.17 -6.51
N ASN A 108 -6.85 1.00 -5.91
CA ASN A 108 -7.92 -0.01 -5.91
C ASN A 108 -9.17 0.50 -5.18
N ALA A 109 -9.01 1.13 -4.02
CA ALA A 109 -10.13 1.64 -3.23
C ALA A 109 -10.85 2.79 -3.94
N LEU A 110 -10.11 3.78 -4.46
CA LEU A 110 -10.63 4.90 -5.24
C LEU A 110 -11.39 4.44 -6.49
N SER A 111 -10.83 3.45 -7.22
CA SER A 111 -11.49 2.88 -8.39
C SER A 111 -12.79 2.17 -8.00
N THR A 112 -12.77 1.42 -6.89
CA THR A 112 -13.94 0.71 -6.37
C THR A 112 -15.03 1.68 -5.90
N LEU A 113 -14.64 2.81 -5.30
CA LEU A 113 -15.54 3.85 -4.80
C LEU A 113 -15.99 4.82 -5.91
N GLY A 114 -15.48 4.66 -7.13
CA GLY A 114 -15.94 5.39 -8.31
C GLY A 114 -15.34 6.80 -8.44
N ALA A 115 -14.12 7.05 -7.98
CA ALA A 115 -13.42 8.32 -8.23
C ALA A 115 -13.46 8.69 -9.74
N ALA A 116 -13.74 9.96 -10.06
CA ALA A 116 -13.92 10.41 -11.44
C ALA A 116 -12.63 10.24 -12.27
N GLU A 117 -11.49 10.57 -11.66
CA GLU A 117 -10.17 10.41 -12.26
C GLU A 117 -9.14 10.10 -11.18
N ILE A 118 -8.28 9.13 -11.42
CA ILE A 118 -7.12 8.82 -10.57
C ILE A 118 -5.87 9.06 -11.39
N ARG A 119 -4.95 9.87 -10.88
CA ARG A 119 -3.70 10.23 -11.55
C ARG A 119 -2.51 9.64 -10.80
N ALA A 120 -1.70 8.86 -11.50
CA ALA A 120 -0.40 8.40 -11.03
C ALA A 120 0.66 9.41 -11.48
N VAL A 121 1.18 10.19 -10.53
CA VAL A 121 2.10 11.28 -10.81
C VAL A 121 3.50 10.94 -10.30
N GLY A 122 4.49 10.90 -11.19
CA GLY A 122 5.85 10.57 -10.80
C GLY A 122 6.79 10.32 -11.98
N PRO A 123 8.10 10.22 -11.72
CA PRO A 123 9.06 9.89 -12.76
C PRO A 123 8.82 8.45 -13.25
N GLN A 124 9.08 8.20 -14.53
CA GLN A 124 8.87 6.88 -15.16
C GLN A 124 9.54 5.74 -14.38
N THR A 125 10.70 6.01 -13.77
CA THR A 125 11.47 5.05 -12.97
C THR A 125 10.81 4.65 -11.66
N LEU A 126 9.79 5.38 -11.20
CA LEU A 126 9.03 5.11 -9.98
C LEU A 126 7.57 4.73 -10.25
N LEU A 127 7.21 4.46 -11.50
CA LEU A 127 5.91 3.91 -11.86
C LEU A 127 6.04 2.42 -12.23
N PRO A 128 5.11 1.56 -11.77
CA PRO A 128 4.98 0.20 -12.29
C PRO A 128 4.76 0.20 -13.80
N THR A 129 5.34 -0.77 -14.49
CA THR A 129 5.03 -1.03 -15.90
C THR A 129 3.54 -1.26 -16.09
N ALA A 130 2.94 -0.58 -17.07
CA ALA A 130 1.52 -0.69 -17.40
C ALA A 130 0.57 -0.38 -16.24
N ILE A 131 0.93 0.56 -15.37
CA ILE A 131 0.08 1.03 -14.26
C ILE A 131 -1.28 1.54 -14.75
N GLU A 132 -1.37 2.04 -15.98
CA GLU A 132 -2.61 2.48 -16.64
C GLU A 132 -3.68 1.38 -16.65
N ARG A 133 -3.28 0.10 -16.63
CA ARG A 133 -4.20 -1.04 -16.51
C ARG A 133 -4.96 -1.09 -15.19
N MET A 134 -4.52 -0.33 -14.19
CA MET A 134 -5.23 -0.13 -12.93
C MET A 134 -6.29 0.99 -13.00
N GLY A 135 -6.54 1.56 -14.19
CA GLY A 135 -7.54 2.61 -14.38
C GLY A 135 -7.06 4.01 -14.02
N VAL A 136 -5.74 4.23 -14.00
CA VAL A 136 -5.14 5.54 -13.70
C VAL A 136 -4.61 6.23 -14.95
N ARG A 137 -4.63 7.55 -14.96
CA ARG A 137 -3.88 8.36 -15.93
C ARG A 137 -2.48 8.61 -15.40
N VAL A 138 -1.46 8.37 -16.23
CA VAL A 138 -0.06 8.66 -15.87
C VAL A 138 0.29 10.11 -16.21
N CYS A 139 0.91 10.81 -15.26
CA CYS A 139 1.46 12.14 -15.44
C CYS A 139 2.92 12.16 -14.99
N HIS A 140 3.83 12.56 -15.88
CA HIS A 140 5.24 12.71 -15.51
C HIS A 140 5.60 14.13 -15.08
N ASP A 141 4.75 15.12 -15.36
CA ASP A 141 4.88 16.47 -14.83
C ASP A 141 3.97 16.67 -13.62
N LEU A 142 4.51 17.22 -12.53
CA LEU A 142 3.74 17.43 -11.30
C LEU A 142 2.64 18.48 -11.50
N ARG A 143 2.90 19.57 -12.23
CA ARG A 143 1.91 20.65 -12.43
C ARG A 143 0.73 20.16 -13.27
N GLU A 144 1.00 19.35 -14.29
CA GLU A 144 -0.04 18.67 -15.08
C GLU A 144 -0.86 17.73 -14.19
N GLY A 145 -0.19 16.89 -13.39
CA GLY A 145 -0.84 15.92 -12.51
C GLY A 145 -1.75 16.57 -11.46
N LEU A 146 -1.38 17.75 -10.95
CA LEU A 146 -2.12 18.46 -9.91
C LEU A 146 -3.21 19.41 -10.43
N ARG A 147 -3.25 19.70 -11.73
CA ARG A 147 -4.21 20.65 -12.32
C ARG A 147 -5.65 20.23 -12.06
N ASP A 148 -6.46 21.08 -11.45
CA ASP A 148 -7.88 20.81 -11.12
C ASP A 148 -8.07 19.53 -10.27
N CYS A 149 -7.10 19.20 -9.42
CA CYS A 149 -7.17 18.05 -8.54
C CYS A 149 -7.86 18.38 -7.21
N ASP A 150 -8.77 17.52 -6.75
CA ASP A 150 -9.50 17.69 -5.49
C ASP A 150 -8.73 17.20 -4.27
N VAL A 151 -7.91 16.16 -4.45
CA VAL A 151 -7.18 15.46 -3.41
C VAL A 151 -5.80 15.05 -3.90
N VAL A 152 -4.76 15.41 -3.14
CA VAL A 152 -3.38 15.01 -3.42
C VAL A 152 -2.88 14.07 -2.32
N ILE A 153 -2.50 12.85 -2.72
CA ILE A 153 -1.90 11.84 -1.84
C ILE A 153 -0.39 11.82 -2.12
N MET A 154 0.39 12.40 -1.22
CA MET A 154 1.86 12.42 -1.31
C MET A 154 2.44 11.13 -0.73
N LEU A 155 3.23 10.42 -1.53
CA LEU A 155 3.93 9.22 -1.09
C LEU A 155 5.34 9.53 -0.59
N ARG A 156 5.73 8.83 0.47
CA ARG A 156 7.11 8.84 0.94
C ARG A 156 8.01 8.04 -0.01
N LEU A 157 9.15 8.63 -0.36
CA LEU A 157 10.23 7.97 -1.09
C LEU A 157 10.77 6.75 -0.30
N GLN A 158 10.72 5.55 -0.89
CA GLN A 158 11.17 4.31 -0.25
C GLN A 158 12.64 4.01 -0.61
N ASN A 159 13.57 4.87 -0.19
CA ASN A 159 15.01 4.73 -0.50
C ASN A 159 15.55 3.34 -0.16
N GLU A 160 15.07 2.74 0.94
CA GLU A 160 15.44 1.41 1.39
C GLU A 160 14.98 0.27 0.47
N ARG A 161 14.18 0.55 -0.57
CA ARG A 161 13.66 -0.42 -1.53
C ARG A 161 14.16 -0.22 -2.96
N MET A 162 14.91 0.85 -3.20
CA MET A 162 15.46 1.18 -4.50
C MET A 162 16.74 0.37 -4.75
N ASN A 163 16.64 -0.62 -5.64
CA ASN A 163 17.81 -1.34 -6.12
C ASN A 163 18.29 -0.67 -7.42
N GLY A 164 19.42 0.04 -7.35
CA GLY A 164 19.99 0.79 -8.47
C GLY A 164 19.60 2.27 -8.51
N ALA A 165 20.10 2.99 -9.52
CA ALA A 165 19.89 4.42 -9.68
C ALA A 165 18.52 4.73 -10.35
N LEU A 166 17.43 4.54 -9.60
CA LEU A 166 16.08 4.92 -10.06
C LEU A 166 15.88 6.44 -10.09
N LEU A 167 16.69 7.18 -9.35
CA LEU A 167 16.68 8.63 -9.30
C LEU A 167 18.12 9.14 -9.33
N PRO A 168 18.37 10.33 -9.93
CA PRO A 168 19.68 10.96 -9.86
C PRO A 168 20.02 11.40 -8.42
N SER A 169 19.04 11.97 -7.69
CA SER A 169 19.15 12.27 -6.26
C SER A 169 17.78 12.53 -5.62
N ALA A 170 17.69 12.39 -4.29
CA ALA A 170 16.49 12.78 -3.54
C ALA A 170 16.20 14.29 -3.62
N ARG A 171 17.26 15.12 -3.76
CA ARG A 171 17.12 16.58 -3.90
C ARG A 171 16.47 16.96 -5.23
N GLU A 172 16.88 16.32 -6.32
CA GLU A 172 16.29 16.53 -7.64
C GLU A 172 14.85 16.02 -7.68
N TYR A 173 14.59 14.85 -7.10
CA TYR A 173 13.22 14.37 -6.92
C TYR A 173 12.34 15.40 -6.19
N PHE A 174 12.81 15.96 -5.08
CA PHE A 174 12.07 16.99 -4.34
C PHE A 174 11.85 18.26 -5.16
N HIS A 175 12.82 18.68 -5.97
CA HIS A 175 12.65 19.83 -6.85
C HIS A 175 11.57 19.61 -7.92
N CYS A 176 11.46 18.40 -8.46
CA CYS A 176 10.50 18.10 -9.54
C CYS A 176 9.13 17.65 -9.04
N TYR A 177 9.07 16.91 -7.92
CA TYR A 177 7.86 16.24 -7.43
C TYR A 177 7.52 16.59 -5.96
N GLY A 178 8.25 17.50 -5.32
CA GLY A 178 7.92 18.00 -3.99
C GLY A 178 6.75 18.98 -4.03
N LEU A 179 5.77 18.78 -3.14
CA LEU A 179 4.68 19.74 -2.98
C LEU A 179 5.18 20.94 -2.17
N THR A 180 5.23 22.11 -2.79
CA THR A 180 5.75 23.35 -2.19
C THR A 180 4.72 24.48 -2.27
N PRO A 181 4.84 25.53 -1.43
CA PRO A 181 3.90 26.65 -1.45
C PRO A 181 3.82 27.44 -2.77
N ALA A 182 4.77 27.26 -3.69
CA ALA A 182 4.83 27.99 -4.96
C ALA A 182 4.02 27.32 -6.10
N MET A 183 3.33 26.21 -5.80
CA MET A 183 2.50 25.45 -6.74
C MET A 183 1.03 25.80 -6.57
#